data_AF-A0A5D4STP7-F1
#
_entry.id   AF-A0A5D4STP7-F1
#
_cell.length_a   1.000
_cell.length_b   1.000
_cell.length_c   1.000
_cell.angle_alpha   90.00
_cell.angle_beta   90.00
_cell.angle_gamma   90.00
#
_symmetry.space_group_name_H-M   'P 1'
#
loop_
_entity.id
_entity.type
_entity.pdbx_description
1 polymer ?
#
loop_
_entity_poly.entity_id
_entity_poly.type
_entity_poly.pdbx_seq_one_letter_code
_entity_poly.pdbx_strand_id
1 'polypeptide(L)'
;MNKGVGRMKEQVLTAILKGIDEGIHAVDINGITIFYNEVAALHDGMGMDEVLGKPLLESFPSLSLKSSTLLQVMKTKQPIYDQSQSYINLHGKRIETLNTTLPIFVEGELVGAVEIAKDYSRLKILSERLLDLQKASVPSEKNLRPAGSTVYTLDDLLTGNGLFKELKMEALKLAASSSPILVFGESGCGKELFVQGIHHASARREKPFIAQNCAAIPETLLEGILFGTAKGSYTGAVERPGLFELADGGTLFLDELHTMPALLQAKLLRVLEDGAVRRVGGSRNIATDVRIIAAMNIHPHEAMEQGILRHDLYYRLNVFTFELIPLRKRPEDIGLLASHFLDSFNRKLGKNVKVIGSTAAKFFSSYHWPGNVRELKHTIEYMVNVSEGSELTEEDLPAMLKQMRSKSGSRTVALSLKERVQAAEKEIIEAAIAGTGGNILQAARLLNIPRQTLQYKLHKHQLGNAE
;
A
#
# COMPACT_ATOMS: atom_id res chain seq x y z
N MET A 1 -26.85 -14.53 47.15
CA MET A 1 -25.84 -14.88 46.10
C MET A 1 -25.67 -13.80 45.02
N ASN A 2 -26.68 -13.00 44.64
CA ASN A 2 -26.54 -12.01 43.55
C ASN A 2 -25.61 -10.80 43.80
N LYS A 3 -25.39 -10.37 45.05
CA LYS A 3 -24.49 -9.23 45.35
C LYS A 3 -23.00 -9.54 45.11
N GLY A 4 -22.60 -10.82 45.23
CA GLY A 4 -21.20 -11.24 45.02
C GLY A 4 -20.80 -11.28 43.54
N VAL A 5 -21.72 -11.71 42.67
CA VAL A 5 -21.49 -11.77 41.21
C VAL A 5 -21.44 -10.37 40.59
N GLY A 6 -22.27 -9.44 41.05
CA GLY A 6 -22.24 -8.04 40.58
C GLY A 6 -20.91 -7.35 40.90
N ARG A 7 -20.42 -7.50 42.14
CA ARG A 7 -19.14 -6.92 42.58
C ARG A 7 -17.93 -7.52 41.83
N MET A 8 -17.98 -8.81 41.53
CA MET A 8 -16.94 -9.47 40.71
C MET A 8 -16.95 -8.96 39.26
N LYS A 9 -18.12 -8.76 38.64
CA LYS A 9 -18.23 -8.19 37.28
C LYS A 9 -17.65 -6.78 37.19
N GLU A 10 -17.94 -5.94 38.18
CA GLU A 10 -17.42 -4.57 38.26
C GLU A 10 -15.90 -4.54 38.42
N GLN A 11 -15.35 -5.43 39.26
CA GLN A 11 -13.90 -5.57 39.44
C GLN A 11 -13.19 -6.06 38.16
N VAL A 12 -13.78 -7.02 37.44
CA VAL A 12 -13.24 -7.51 36.17
C VAL A 12 -13.29 -6.43 35.09
N LEU A 13 -14.41 -5.71 34.97
CA LEU A 13 -14.54 -4.62 34.00
C LEU A 13 -13.52 -3.51 34.29
N THR A 14 -13.34 -3.15 35.57
CA THR A 14 -12.33 -2.17 35.99
C THR A 14 -10.92 -2.64 35.66
N ALA A 15 -10.60 -3.92 35.87
CA ALA A 15 -9.30 -4.48 35.53
C ALA A 15 -9.03 -4.46 34.02
N ILE A 16 -10.04 -4.76 33.19
CA ILE A 16 -9.94 -4.68 31.72
C ILE A 16 -9.67 -3.24 31.29
N LEU A 17 -10.46 -2.27 31.78
CA LEU A 17 -10.33 -0.85 31.42
C LEU A 17 -9.01 -0.23 31.91
N LYS A 18 -8.42 -0.77 32.98
CA LYS A 18 -7.07 -0.41 33.43
C LYS A 18 -5.95 -1.02 32.61
N GLY A 19 -6.17 -2.20 32.01
CA GLY A 19 -5.19 -2.91 31.19
C GLY A 19 -5.11 -2.42 29.74
N ILE A 20 -6.00 -1.51 29.33
CA ILE A 20 -6.01 -0.92 27.99
C ILE A 20 -4.97 0.22 27.93
N ASP A 21 -4.07 0.16 26.95
CA ASP A 21 -3.05 1.20 26.67
C ASP A 21 -3.65 2.38 25.86
N GLU A 22 -4.87 2.78 26.20
CA GLU A 22 -5.59 3.91 25.62
C GLU A 22 -6.26 4.71 26.75
N GLY A 23 -6.36 6.03 26.58
CA GLY A 23 -7.04 6.87 27.55
C GLY A 23 -8.54 6.62 27.49
N ILE A 24 -9.19 6.36 28.63
CA ILE A 24 -10.63 6.13 28.69
C ILE A 24 -11.25 7.17 29.61
N HIS A 25 -12.21 7.93 29.08
CA HIS A 25 -12.96 8.94 29.80
C HIS A 25 -14.45 8.78 29.54
N ALA A 26 -15.26 8.57 30.58
CA ALA A 26 -16.71 8.53 30.46
C ALA A 26 -17.38 9.58 31.34
N VAL A 27 -18.48 10.14 30.83
CA VAL A 27 -19.33 11.11 31.52
C VAL A 27 -20.78 10.61 31.59
N ASP A 28 -21.50 10.99 32.63
CA ASP A 28 -22.95 10.77 32.73
C ASP A 28 -23.75 11.78 31.89
N ILE A 29 -25.08 11.66 31.91
CA ILE A 29 -26.01 12.54 31.19
C ILE A 29 -25.91 14.03 31.59
N ASN A 30 -25.37 14.33 32.77
CA ASN A 30 -25.16 15.68 33.27
C ASN A 30 -23.76 16.22 32.90
N GLY A 31 -22.94 15.43 32.21
CA GLY A 31 -21.56 15.77 31.87
C GLY A 31 -20.59 15.67 33.05
N ILE A 32 -20.94 14.91 34.09
CA ILE A 32 -20.06 14.61 35.22
C ILE A 32 -19.22 13.39 34.87
N THR A 33 -17.90 13.46 35.10
CA THR A 33 -17.00 12.34 34.84
C THR A 33 -17.28 11.17 35.78
N ILE A 34 -17.69 10.03 35.22
CA ILE A 34 -17.99 8.79 35.96
C ILE A 34 -16.87 7.75 35.86
N PHE A 35 -16.01 7.85 34.85
CA PHE A 35 -14.85 6.99 34.71
C PHE A 35 -13.70 7.73 34.03
N TYR A 36 -12.49 7.52 34.54
CA TYR A 36 -11.28 8.13 34.02
C TYR A 36 -10.09 7.25 34.41
N ASN A 37 -9.39 6.67 33.44
CA ASN A 37 -8.30 5.72 33.71
C ASN A 37 -6.92 6.37 33.86
N GLU A 38 -5.96 5.59 34.35
CA GLU A 38 -4.57 6.03 34.59
C GLU A 38 -3.88 6.51 33.31
N VAL A 39 -4.22 5.90 32.16
CA VAL A 39 -3.66 6.28 30.86
C VAL A 39 -4.17 7.65 30.43
N ALA A 40 -5.46 7.96 30.58
CA ALA A 40 -6.01 9.28 30.31
C ALA A 40 -5.37 10.33 31.24
N ALA A 41 -5.25 10.02 32.53
CA ALA A 41 -4.58 10.87 33.52
C ALA A 41 -3.12 11.19 33.10
N LEU A 42 -2.38 10.17 32.65
CA LEU A 42 -1.01 10.33 32.16
C LEU A 42 -0.93 11.20 30.90
N HIS A 43 -1.81 10.96 29.91
CA HIS A 43 -1.88 11.75 28.68
C HIS A 43 -2.14 13.23 28.99
N ASP A 44 -3.13 13.48 29.83
CA ASP A 44 -3.53 14.82 30.21
C ASP A 44 -2.57 15.48 31.18
N GLY A 45 -1.72 14.72 31.85
CA GLY A 45 -0.83 15.22 32.90
C GLY A 45 -1.61 15.77 34.09
N MET A 46 -2.64 15.04 34.52
CA MET A 46 -3.52 15.37 35.65
C MET A 46 -3.65 14.17 36.58
N GLY A 47 -4.05 14.40 37.83
CA GLY A 47 -4.53 13.36 38.75
C GLY A 47 -5.92 12.86 38.38
N MET A 48 -6.21 11.58 38.63
CA MET A 48 -7.56 11.03 38.40
C MET A 48 -8.61 11.72 39.29
N ASP A 49 -8.23 12.04 40.52
CA ASP A 49 -9.00 12.79 41.51
C ASP A 49 -9.30 14.23 41.11
N GLU A 50 -8.53 14.79 40.18
CA GLU A 50 -8.79 16.12 39.65
C GLU A 50 -9.96 16.16 38.65
N VAL A 51 -10.30 15.01 38.04
CA VAL A 51 -11.29 14.90 36.96
C VAL A 51 -12.51 14.09 37.38
N LEU A 52 -12.29 12.99 38.11
CA LEU A 52 -13.34 12.04 38.50
C LEU A 52 -14.37 12.71 39.42
N GLY A 53 -15.66 12.54 39.10
CA GLY A 53 -16.76 13.13 39.86
C GLY A 53 -16.98 14.64 39.64
N LYS A 54 -16.19 15.27 38.76
CA LYS A 54 -16.34 16.70 38.44
C LYS A 54 -17.00 16.91 37.07
N PRO A 55 -17.64 18.07 36.84
CA PRO A 55 -18.10 18.47 35.51
C PRO A 55 -16.96 18.49 34.50
N LEU A 56 -17.22 17.98 33.29
CA LEU A 56 -16.24 17.93 32.20
C LEU A 56 -15.63 19.30 31.92
N LEU A 57 -16.46 20.35 31.83
CA LEU A 57 -16.02 21.71 31.52
C LEU A 57 -15.28 22.39 32.66
N GLU A 58 -15.37 21.87 33.89
CA GLU A 58 -14.55 22.34 35.00
C GLU A 58 -13.13 21.77 34.90
N SER A 59 -13.02 20.49 34.55
CA SER A 59 -11.73 19.80 34.37
C SER A 59 -11.01 20.24 33.08
N PHE A 60 -11.79 20.63 32.07
CA PHE A 60 -11.30 21.00 30.73
C PHE A 60 -11.96 22.30 30.24
N PRO A 61 -11.55 23.46 30.78
CA PRO A 61 -12.26 24.73 30.60
C PRO A 61 -12.24 25.27 29.15
N SER A 62 -11.34 24.79 28.30
CA SER A 62 -11.33 25.20 26.87
C SER A 62 -12.36 24.45 26.03
N LEU A 63 -13.00 23.40 26.56
CA LEU A 63 -14.02 22.66 25.85
C LEU A 63 -15.36 23.39 25.87
N SER A 64 -16.22 23.02 24.93
CA SER A 64 -17.57 23.55 24.79
C SER A 64 -18.47 22.48 24.19
N LEU A 65 -19.78 22.73 24.16
CA LEU A 65 -20.76 21.87 23.48
C LEU A 65 -20.44 21.62 22.00
N LYS A 66 -19.64 22.49 21.36
CA LYS A 66 -19.24 22.36 19.94
C LYS A 66 -17.85 21.74 19.75
N SER A 67 -16.98 21.80 20.75
CA SER A 67 -15.59 21.32 20.64
C SER A 67 -15.35 20.01 21.38
N SER A 68 -16.24 19.62 22.30
CA SER A 68 -16.17 18.33 22.99
C SER A 68 -16.97 17.26 22.25
N THR A 69 -16.29 16.20 21.84
CA THR A 69 -16.85 14.95 21.32
C THR A 69 -17.83 14.32 22.32
N LEU A 70 -17.49 14.23 23.61
CA LEU A 70 -18.35 13.70 24.67
C LEU A 70 -19.69 14.46 24.73
N LEU A 71 -19.64 15.79 24.76
CA LEU A 71 -20.85 16.62 24.76
C LEU A 71 -21.64 16.52 23.45
N GLN A 72 -20.95 16.41 22.31
CA GLN A 72 -21.59 16.23 21.01
C GLN A 72 -22.33 14.89 20.93
N VAL A 73 -21.69 13.79 21.30
CA VAL A 73 -22.28 12.44 21.31
C VAL A 73 -23.47 12.37 22.25
N MET A 74 -23.37 12.99 23.44
CA MET A 74 -24.53 13.06 24.36
C MET A 74 -25.71 13.81 23.73
N LYS A 75 -25.46 14.85 22.94
CA LYS A 75 -26.51 15.63 22.27
C LYS A 75 -27.09 14.91 21.05
N THR A 76 -26.24 14.35 20.19
CA THR A 76 -26.63 13.76 18.91
C THR A 76 -27.10 12.31 19.05
N LYS A 77 -26.68 11.63 20.12
CA LYS A 77 -26.84 10.18 20.33
C LYS A 77 -26.19 9.33 19.23
N GLN A 78 -25.30 9.92 18.44
CA GLN A 78 -24.58 9.25 17.35
C GLN A 78 -23.12 9.06 17.75
N PRO A 79 -22.50 7.92 17.41
CA PRO A 79 -21.08 7.72 17.65
C PRO A 79 -20.22 8.65 16.78
N ILE A 80 -19.07 9.03 17.30
CA ILE A 80 -18.03 9.78 16.59
C ILE A 80 -16.78 8.89 16.57
N TYR A 81 -16.20 8.68 15.39
CA TYR A 81 -15.02 7.85 15.20
C TYR A 81 -13.83 8.71 14.75
N ASP A 82 -12.66 8.43 15.32
CA ASP A 82 -11.38 9.01 14.94
C ASP A 82 -11.40 10.53 14.75
N GLN A 83 -12.10 11.26 15.63
CA GLN A 83 -12.14 12.72 15.59
C GLN A 83 -10.97 13.29 16.38
N SER A 84 -10.20 14.18 15.76
CA SER A 84 -9.16 14.92 16.47
C SER A 84 -9.80 15.96 17.39
N GLN A 85 -9.38 15.95 18.66
CA GLN A 85 -9.81 16.92 19.66
C GLN A 85 -8.59 17.61 20.27
N SER A 86 -8.67 18.94 20.42
CA SER A 86 -7.65 19.75 21.09
C SER A 86 -8.28 20.51 22.26
N TYR A 87 -7.67 20.42 23.43
CA TYR A 87 -8.15 21.07 24.64
C TYR A 87 -7.01 21.48 25.57
N ILE A 88 -7.32 22.35 26.53
CA ILE A 88 -6.42 22.84 27.56
C ILE A 88 -6.98 22.37 28.90
N ASN A 89 -6.14 21.68 29.67
CA ASN A 89 -6.49 21.19 31.00
C ASN A 89 -6.39 22.30 32.06
N LEU A 90 -6.70 21.96 33.32
CA LEU A 90 -6.63 22.88 34.46
C LEU A 90 -5.23 23.46 34.72
N HIS A 91 -4.16 22.77 34.33
CA HIS A 91 -2.78 23.25 34.49
C HIS A 91 -2.30 24.10 33.31
N GLY A 92 -3.18 24.45 32.36
CA GLY A 92 -2.80 25.21 31.17
C GLY A 92 -2.01 24.41 30.14
N LYS A 93 -1.87 23.09 30.32
CA LYS A 93 -1.27 22.21 29.32
C LYS A 93 -2.30 21.98 28.23
N ARG A 94 -1.92 22.25 26.98
CA ARG A 94 -2.72 21.86 25.82
C ARG A 94 -2.45 20.38 25.51
N ILE A 95 -3.50 19.66 25.12
CA ILE A 95 -3.50 18.25 24.76
C ILE A 95 -4.20 18.09 23.41
N GLU A 96 -3.72 17.13 22.62
CA GLU A 96 -4.32 16.73 21.35
C GLU A 96 -4.44 15.21 21.30
N THR A 97 -5.64 14.73 21.03
CA THR A 97 -5.96 13.30 21.01
C THR A 97 -6.79 12.95 19.78
N LEU A 98 -6.72 11.70 19.37
CA LEU A 98 -7.64 11.11 18.40
C LEU A 98 -8.68 10.27 19.15
N ASN A 99 -9.93 10.67 19.04
CA ASN A 99 -10.99 10.19 19.92
C ASN A 99 -12.02 9.39 19.14
N THR A 100 -12.32 8.20 19.63
CA THR A 100 -13.57 7.50 19.31
C THR A 100 -14.49 7.64 20.51
N THR A 101 -15.65 8.25 20.30
CA THR A 101 -16.61 8.58 21.35
C THR A 101 -17.95 7.92 21.05
N LEU A 102 -18.44 7.12 22.00
CA LEU A 102 -19.61 6.28 21.86
C LEU A 102 -20.67 6.64 22.91
N PRO A 103 -21.96 6.69 22.53
CA PRO A 103 -23.04 6.85 23.50
C PRO A 103 -23.19 5.58 24.34
N ILE A 104 -23.46 5.74 25.64
CA ILE A 104 -23.72 4.62 26.55
C ILE A 104 -25.23 4.48 26.71
N PHE A 105 -25.76 3.34 26.29
CA PHE A 105 -27.18 3.00 26.46
C PHE A 105 -27.35 1.87 27.49
N VAL A 106 -28.28 2.06 28.42
CA VAL A 106 -28.71 1.03 29.37
C VAL A 106 -30.23 0.90 29.23
N GLU A 107 -30.71 -0.31 28.94
CA GLU A 107 -32.14 -0.59 28.73
C GLU A 107 -32.81 0.31 27.66
N GLY A 108 -32.02 0.79 26.68
CA GLY A 108 -32.48 1.67 25.61
C GLY A 108 -32.45 3.17 25.95
N GLU A 109 -32.14 3.54 27.19
CA GLU A 109 -31.97 4.93 27.59
C GLU A 109 -30.51 5.37 27.54
N LEU A 110 -30.27 6.59 27.06
CA LEU A 110 -28.93 7.18 27.05
C LEU A 110 -28.56 7.58 28.48
N VAL A 111 -27.52 6.97 29.03
CA VAL A 111 -27.04 7.25 30.39
C VAL A 111 -25.75 8.05 30.44
N GLY A 112 -25.06 8.21 29.30
CA GLY A 112 -23.80 8.94 29.21
C GLY A 112 -23.07 8.75 27.89
N ALA A 113 -21.79 9.10 27.86
CA ALA A 113 -20.89 8.86 26.73
C ALA A 113 -19.53 8.39 27.24
N VAL A 114 -18.86 7.53 26.46
CA VAL A 114 -17.49 7.08 26.71
C VAL A 114 -16.61 7.50 25.54
N GLU A 115 -15.43 7.99 25.85
CA GLU A 115 -14.38 8.34 24.93
C GLU A 115 -13.18 7.42 25.14
N ILE A 116 -12.64 6.97 24.01
CA ILE A 116 -11.39 6.25 23.92
C ILE A 116 -10.42 7.15 23.16
N ALA A 117 -9.43 7.66 23.87
CA ALA A 117 -8.47 8.65 23.44
C ALA A 117 -7.08 8.02 23.21
N LYS A 118 -6.59 8.14 21.99
CA LYS A 118 -5.23 7.72 21.61
C LYS A 118 -4.29 8.91 21.63
N ASP A 119 -3.22 8.82 22.42
CA ASP A 119 -2.13 9.81 22.38
C ASP A 119 -1.19 9.52 21.19
N TYR A 120 -1.43 10.24 20.10
CA TYR A 120 -0.60 10.15 18.90
C TYR A 120 0.79 10.79 19.06
N SER A 121 1.04 11.52 20.16
CA SER A 121 2.29 12.26 20.36
C SER A 121 3.51 11.33 20.36
N ARG A 122 3.41 10.13 20.93
CA ARG A 122 4.52 9.15 20.96
C ARG A 122 4.84 8.54 19.60
N LEU A 123 3.83 8.15 18.82
CA LEU A 123 4.03 7.65 17.45
C LEU A 123 4.62 8.73 16.54
N LYS A 124 4.19 9.98 16.73
CA LYS A 124 4.74 11.13 16.03
C LYS A 124 6.21 11.36 16.41
N ILE A 125 6.57 11.33 17.69
CA ILE A 125 7.97 11.43 18.15
C ILE A 125 8.85 10.31 17.56
N LEU A 126 8.34 9.07 17.49
CA LEU A 126 9.09 7.95 16.90
C LEU A 126 9.30 8.12 15.40
N SER A 127 8.28 8.58 14.68
CA SER A 127 8.41 8.89 13.26
C SER A 127 9.30 10.12 13.01
N GLU A 128 9.23 11.13 13.87
CA GLU A 128 10.11 12.29 13.87
C GLU A 128 11.59 11.89 14.08
N ARG A 129 11.87 10.93 14.98
CA ARG A 129 13.21 10.34 15.13
C ARG A 129 13.65 9.58 13.88
N LEU A 130 12.73 8.93 13.18
CA LEU A 130 12.99 8.28 11.90
C LEU A 130 13.40 9.30 10.82
N LEU A 131 12.72 10.44 10.76
CA LEU A 131 13.10 11.56 9.88
C LEU A 131 14.46 12.15 10.27
N ASP A 132 14.78 12.27 11.57
CA ASP A 132 16.07 12.77 12.02
C ASP A 132 17.21 11.80 11.63
N LEU A 133 16.97 10.48 11.66
CA LEU A 133 17.88 9.46 11.11
C LEU A 133 18.04 9.59 9.59
N GLN A 134 16.95 9.86 8.86
CA GLN A 134 17.01 10.12 7.42
C GLN A 134 17.78 11.41 7.10
N LYS A 135 17.63 12.48 7.88
CA LYS A 135 18.44 13.70 7.75
C LYS A 135 19.92 13.46 8.03
N ALA A 136 20.25 12.67 9.05
CA ALA A 136 21.64 12.29 9.33
C ALA A 136 22.26 11.44 8.21
N SER A 137 21.42 10.84 7.36
CA SER A 137 21.82 10.12 6.17
C SER A 137 21.95 11.03 4.93
N VAL A 138 21.38 12.24 4.91
CA VAL A 138 21.68 13.25 3.88
C VAL A 138 23.02 13.90 4.25
N PRO A 139 24.11 13.69 3.49
CA PRO A 139 25.43 14.16 3.91
C PRO A 139 25.47 15.69 3.86
N SER A 140 25.85 16.30 4.98
CA SER A 140 26.50 17.60 4.95
C SER A 140 27.84 17.47 4.22
N GLU A 141 28.13 18.46 3.38
CA GLU A 141 29.33 18.56 2.55
C GLU A 141 30.60 18.19 3.35
N LYS A 142 31.17 16.99 3.13
CA LYS A 142 32.63 16.75 3.05
C LYS A 142 33.12 15.31 2.98
N ASN A 143 32.32 14.25 3.09
CA ASN A 143 32.88 12.88 3.03
C ASN A 143 32.12 11.93 2.10
N LEU A 144 32.92 11.15 1.37
CA LEU A 144 32.53 10.37 0.20
C LEU A 144 31.48 9.29 0.52
N ARG A 145 30.30 9.50 -0.07
CA ARG A 145 29.24 8.58 -0.58
C ARG A 145 27.87 9.04 -0.07
N PRO A 146 26.94 9.44 -0.96
CA PRO A 146 25.65 9.97 -0.54
C PRO A 146 24.79 8.84 0.03
N ALA A 147 24.39 8.92 1.29
CA ALA A 147 23.20 8.20 1.69
C ALA A 147 22.01 8.98 1.10
N GLY A 148 21.37 8.37 0.10
CA GLY A 148 20.43 9.03 -0.81
C GLY A 148 20.80 8.93 -2.30
N SER A 149 21.96 8.33 -2.65
CA SER A 149 22.27 8.00 -4.05
C SER A 149 21.40 6.84 -4.54
N THR A 150 20.77 6.99 -5.70
CA THR A 150 20.16 5.85 -6.41
C THR A 150 21.19 4.75 -6.62
N VAL A 151 20.88 3.54 -6.16
CA VAL A 151 21.75 2.37 -6.32
C VAL A 151 21.55 1.73 -7.69
N TYR A 152 20.35 1.88 -8.24
CA TYR A 152 19.95 1.21 -9.46
C TYR A 152 19.87 2.16 -10.64
N THR A 153 20.28 1.63 -11.78
CA THR A 153 20.19 2.22 -13.12
C THR A 153 19.08 1.51 -13.91
N LEU A 154 18.72 2.07 -15.07
CA LEU A 154 17.81 1.36 -15.98
C LEU A 154 18.40 0.03 -16.48
N ASP A 155 19.73 -0.13 -16.47
CA ASP A 155 20.38 -1.38 -16.91
C ASP A 155 20.17 -2.52 -15.91
N ASP A 156 19.97 -2.21 -14.63
CA ASP A 156 19.65 -3.20 -13.59
C ASP A 156 18.25 -3.82 -13.77
N LEU A 157 17.38 -3.19 -14.57
CA LEU A 157 16.15 -3.82 -15.04
C LEU A 157 16.45 -4.77 -16.21
N LEU A 158 16.80 -6.00 -15.84
CA LEU A 158 17.07 -7.07 -16.78
C LEU A 158 15.81 -7.44 -17.57
N THR A 159 15.95 -7.53 -18.88
CA THR A 159 14.87 -7.95 -19.77
C THR A 159 15.40 -8.49 -21.11
N GLY A 160 14.82 -9.57 -21.59
CA GLY A 160 14.90 -10.06 -22.96
C GLY A 160 13.79 -9.49 -23.85
N ASN A 161 12.66 -9.10 -23.26
CA ASN A 161 11.46 -8.67 -23.95
C ASN A 161 11.62 -7.33 -24.72
N GLY A 162 11.15 -7.30 -25.98
CA GLY A 162 11.28 -6.14 -26.86
C GLY A 162 10.51 -4.90 -26.39
N LEU A 163 9.27 -5.08 -25.95
CA LEU A 163 8.42 -3.98 -25.48
C LEU A 163 8.98 -3.35 -24.19
N PHE A 164 9.52 -4.17 -23.29
CA PHE A 164 10.15 -3.65 -22.07
C PHE A 164 11.45 -2.90 -22.36
N LYS A 165 12.20 -3.29 -23.41
CA LYS A 165 13.38 -2.53 -23.89
C LYS A 165 12.99 -1.17 -24.47
N GLU A 166 11.92 -1.11 -25.25
CA GLU A 166 11.37 0.15 -25.77
C GLU A 166 10.94 1.07 -24.63
N LEU A 167 10.25 0.53 -23.63
CA LEU A 167 9.86 1.26 -22.43
C LEU A 167 11.07 1.83 -21.67
N LYS A 168 12.16 1.05 -21.52
CA LYS A 168 13.42 1.55 -20.92
C LYS A 168 14.05 2.68 -21.75
N MET A 169 14.04 2.54 -23.08
CA MET A 169 14.59 3.57 -23.99
C MET A 169 13.79 4.87 -23.93
N GLU A 170 12.47 4.78 -23.84
CA GLU A 170 11.59 5.93 -23.66
C GLU A 170 11.84 6.61 -22.30
N ALA A 171 11.93 5.81 -21.23
CA ALA A 171 12.28 6.31 -19.89
C ALA A 171 13.62 7.05 -19.87
N LEU A 172 14.63 6.53 -20.58
CA LEU A 172 15.93 7.17 -20.71
C LEU A 172 15.84 8.53 -21.42
N LYS A 173 15.05 8.64 -22.48
CA LYS A 173 14.83 9.92 -23.20
C LYS A 173 14.11 10.93 -22.31
N LEU A 174 13.06 10.50 -21.61
CA LEU A 174 12.23 11.37 -20.77
C LEU A 174 12.89 11.70 -19.42
N ALA A 175 13.95 10.98 -19.02
CA ALA A 175 14.73 11.28 -17.83
C ALA A 175 15.37 12.69 -17.87
N ALA A 176 15.68 13.23 -19.05
CA ALA A 176 16.23 14.57 -19.22
C ALA A 176 15.23 15.70 -18.87
N SER A 177 13.93 15.43 -18.94
CA SER A 177 12.89 16.39 -18.55
C SER A 177 12.73 16.47 -17.02
N SER A 178 12.33 17.64 -16.51
CA SER A 178 11.93 17.83 -15.12
C SER A 178 10.44 17.57 -14.87
N SER A 179 9.67 17.23 -15.90
CA SER A 179 8.23 16.97 -15.78
C SER A 179 7.92 15.80 -14.83
N PRO A 180 6.74 15.84 -14.17
CA PRO A 180 6.26 14.72 -13.38
C PRO A 180 6.14 13.43 -14.18
N ILE A 181 6.39 12.31 -13.52
CA ILE A 181 6.23 10.96 -14.10
C ILE A 181 5.29 10.15 -13.22
N LEU A 182 4.32 9.48 -13.84
CA LEU A 182 3.47 8.49 -13.20
C LEU A 182 3.84 7.08 -13.68
N VAL A 183 4.15 6.17 -12.74
CA VAL A 183 4.48 4.79 -13.03
C VAL A 183 3.41 3.88 -12.44
N PHE A 184 2.73 3.09 -13.24
CA PHE A 184 1.77 2.13 -12.73
C PHE A 184 2.10 0.72 -13.20
N GLY A 185 1.55 -0.27 -12.50
CA GLY A 185 1.78 -1.68 -12.78
C GLY A 185 1.80 -2.48 -11.49
N GLU A 186 1.62 -3.78 -11.59
CA GLU A 186 1.41 -4.65 -10.44
C GLU A 186 2.56 -4.60 -9.40
N SER A 187 2.24 -5.03 -8.18
CA SER A 187 3.25 -5.18 -7.14
C SER A 187 4.31 -6.20 -7.56
N GLY A 188 5.58 -5.89 -7.30
CA GLY A 188 6.70 -6.76 -7.65
C GLY A 188 7.21 -6.66 -9.09
N CYS A 189 6.72 -5.73 -9.93
CA CYS A 189 7.24 -5.52 -11.29
C CYS A 189 8.59 -4.77 -11.36
N GLY A 190 9.05 -4.16 -10.27
CA GLY A 190 10.29 -3.38 -10.22
C GLY A 190 10.11 -1.87 -10.39
N LYS A 191 8.96 -1.30 -9.99
CA LYS A 191 8.66 0.15 -10.06
C LYS A 191 9.74 1.01 -9.41
N GLU A 192 10.22 0.62 -8.23
CA GLU A 192 11.28 1.38 -7.54
C GLU A 192 12.60 1.40 -8.34
N LEU A 193 13.04 0.25 -8.87
CA LEU A 193 14.25 0.18 -9.72
C LEU A 193 14.10 1.06 -10.97
N PHE A 194 12.90 1.06 -11.56
CA PHE A 194 12.58 1.89 -12.72
C PHE A 194 12.67 3.39 -12.42
N VAL A 195 12.09 3.81 -11.31
CA VAL A 195 12.13 5.21 -10.86
C VAL A 195 13.55 5.64 -10.50
N GLN A 196 14.31 4.81 -9.80
CA GLN A 196 15.72 5.08 -9.51
C GLN A 196 16.54 5.19 -10.80
N GLY A 197 16.30 4.31 -11.77
CA GLY A 197 16.94 4.37 -13.08
C GLY A 197 16.64 5.67 -13.84
N ILE A 198 15.40 6.16 -13.79
CA ILE A 198 15.02 7.46 -14.38
C ILE A 198 15.76 8.60 -13.69
N HIS A 199 15.83 8.62 -12.37
CA HIS A 199 16.56 9.66 -11.63
C HIS A 199 18.06 9.65 -11.98
N HIS A 200 18.68 8.47 -12.00
CA HIS A 200 20.09 8.28 -12.37
C HIS A 200 20.39 8.78 -13.80
N ALA A 201 19.45 8.60 -14.73
CA ALA A 201 19.54 9.07 -16.10
C ALA A 201 19.26 10.59 -16.26
N SER A 202 18.84 11.28 -15.21
CA SER A 202 18.40 12.68 -15.28
C SER A 202 19.52 13.69 -15.03
N ALA A 203 19.25 14.96 -15.32
CA ALA A 203 20.12 16.08 -14.92
C ALA A 203 20.27 16.22 -13.39
N ARG A 204 19.40 15.57 -12.61
CA ARG A 204 19.38 15.61 -11.15
C ARG A 204 20.06 14.40 -10.50
N ARG A 205 20.82 13.59 -11.25
CA ARG A 205 21.43 12.34 -10.75
C ARG A 205 22.36 12.49 -9.53
N GLU A 206 22.98 13.66 -9.37
CA GLU A 206 23.86 13.98 -8.22
C GLU A 206 23.10 14.69 -7.08
N LYS A 207 21.79 14.92 -7.25
CA LYS A 207 20.92 15.62 -6.30
C LYS A 207 20.15 14.60 -5.44
N PRO A 208 19.53 15.02 -4.33
CA PRO A 208 18.82 14.10 -3.46
C PRO A 208 17.72 13.31 -4.19
N PHE A 209 17.70 12.01 -3.98
CA PHE A 209 16.57 11.14 -4.31
C PHE A 209 15.92 10.69 -3.00
N ILE A 210 14.71 11.19 -2.73
CA ILE A 210 13.95 10.85 -1.53
C ILE A 210 12.77 9.97 -1.92
N ALA A 211 12.69 8.77 -1.35
CA ALA A 211 11.57 7.85 -1.55
C ALA A 211 10.66 7.83 -0.32
N GLN A 212 9.36 7.94 -0.55
CA GLN A 212 8.34 7.81 0.49
C GLN A 212 7.24 6.87 0.02
N ASN A 213 7.03 5.79 0.77
CA ASN A 213 5.89 4.91 0.59
C ASN A 213 4.69 5.51 1.35
N CYS A 214 3.57 5.73 0.65
CA CYS A 214 2.36 6.31 1.23
C CYS A 214 1.46 5.27 1.93
N ALA A 215 1.77 3.98 1.82
CA ALA A 215 1.03 2.93 2.50
C ALA A 215 1.38 2.86 3.99
N ALA A 216 0.39 2.49 4.81
CA ALA A 216 0.52 2.22 6.24
C ALA A 216 0.93 3.41 7.15
N ILE A 217 1.04 4.64 6.62
CA ILE A 217 1.31 5.84 7.43
C ILE A 217 -0.01 6.56 7.74
N PRO A 218 -0.31 6.84 9.02
CA PRO A 218 -1.46 7.65 9.42
C PRO A 218 -1.46 9.03 8.75
N GLU A 219 -2.63 9.53 8.39
CA GLU A 219 -2.78 10.77 7.60
C GLU A 219 -2.04 11.97 8.22
N THR A 220 -2.26 12.24 9.50
CA THR A 220 -1.65 13.38 10.21
C THR A 220 -0.13 13.27 10.29
N LEU A 221 0.39 12.05 10.27
CA LEU A 221 1.82 11.79 10.28
C LEU A 221 2.41 11.95 8.89
N LEU A 222 1.78 11.39 7.86
CA LEU A 222 2.18 11.54 6.47
C LEU A 222 2.20 13.01 6.05
N GLU A 223 1.23 13.80 6.53
CA GLU A 223 1.18 15.24 6.32
C GLU A 223 2.41 15.97 6.87
N GLY A 224 2.77 15.70 8.12
CA GLY A 224 3.94 16.30 8.77
C GLY A 224 5.25 15.85 8.13
N ILE A 225 5.34 14.59 7.69
CA ILE A 225 6.50 14.06 6.96
C ILE A 225 6.66 14.79 5.62
N LEU A 226 5.61 14.86 4.80
CA LEU A 226 5.68 15.43 3.46
C LEU A 226 5.93 16.95 3.50
N PHE A 227 5.12 17.68 4.26
CA PHE A 227 5.05 19.14 4.19
C PHE A 227 5.81 19.86 5.31
N GLY A 228 6.25 19.14 6.35
CA GLY A 228 6.94 19.71 7.51
C GLY A 228 6.00 20.30 8.54
N THR A 229 6.53 20.66 9.69
CA THR A 229 5.77 21.18 10.85
C THR A 229 6.30 22.55 11.26
N ALA A 230 5.39 23.49 11.50
CA ALA A 230 5.74 24.78 12.10
C ALA A 230 5.72 24.68 13.63
N LYS A 231 6.49 25.52 14.32
CA LYS A 231 6.43 25.61 15.78
C LYS A 231 5.00 25.96 16.22
N GLY A 232 4.45 25.21 17.16
CA GLY A 232 3.10 25.45 17.69
C GLY A 232 1.96 25.01 16.76
N SER A 233 2.24 24.24 15.70
CA SER A 233 1.20 23.59 14.90
C SER A 233 0.35 22.60 15.71
N TYR A 234 0.94 22.05 16.77
CA TYR A 234 0.32 21.24 17.82
C TYR A 234 1.16 21.32 19.11
N THR A 235 0.71 20.69 20.18
CA THR A 235 1.41 20.64 21.47
C THR A 235 2.74 19.89 21.39
N GLY A 236 3.82 20.59 21.76
CA GLY A 236 5.17 20.04 21.61
C GLY A 236 5.68 20.03 20.17
N ALA A 237 4.96 20.63 19.21
CA ALA A 237 5.40 20.72 17.82
C ALA A 237 6.74 21.46 17.72
N VAL A 238 7.75 20.71 17.30
CA VAL A 238 9.05 21.24 16.92
C VAL A 238 8.97 21.68 15.47
N GLU A 239 9.57 22.82 15.16
CA GLU A 239 9.71 23.28 13.79
C GLU A 239 10.64 22.33 13.02
N ARG A 240 10.13 21.70 11.95
CA ARG A 240 10.91 20.78 11.12
C ARG A 240 10.56 20.91 9.63
N PRO A 241 11.58 20.83 8.74
CA PRO A 241 11.36 20.76 7.31
C PRO A 241 10.72 19.42 6.91
N GLY A 242 9.85 19.46 5.90
CA GLY A 242 9.24 18.26 5.29
C GLY A 242 10.08 17.68 4.15
N LEU A 243 9.65 16.53 3.61
CA LEU A 243 10.33 15.87 2.48
C LEU A 243 10.44 16.75 1.24
N PHE A 244 9.47 17.64 0.98
CA PHE A 244 9.57 18.59 -0.14
C PHE A 244 10.75 19.56 0.02
N GLU A 245 11.00 20.04 1.23
CA GLU A 245 12.15 20.92 1.51
C GLU A 245 13.46 20.13 1.45
N LEU A 246 13.46 18.87 1.91
CA LEU A 246 14.64 18.01 1.89
C LEU A 246 15.00 17.54 0.46
N ALA A 247 14.00 17.42 -0.42
CA ALA A 247 14.17 17.00 -1.81
C ALA A 247 14.42 18.20 -2.77
N ASP A 248 14.63 19.41 -2.24
CA ASP A 248 14.82 20.60 -3.05
C ASP A 248 16.01 20.46 -4.03
N GLY A 249 15.79 20.84 -5.28
CA GLY A 249 16.69 20.61 -6.42
C GLY A 249 16.84 19.14 -6.85
N GLY A 250 16.16 18.20 -6.17
CA GLY A 250 16.28 16.75 -6.33
C GLY A 250 15.03 16.10 -6.89
N THR A 251 14.74 14.86 -6.47
CA THR A 251 13.57 14.07 -6.86
C THR A 251 12.89 13.49 -5.63
N LEU A 252 11.57 13.63 -5.56
CA LEU A 252 10.73 12.98 -4.57
C LEU A 252 9.91 11.87 -5.26
N PHE A 253 10.16 10.63 -4.84
CA PHE A 253 9.43 9.45 -5.26
C PHE A 253 8.32 9.12 -4.27
N LEU A 254 7.07 9.13 -4.74
CA LEU A 254 5.88 8.78 -3.97
C LEU A 254 5.39 7.39 -4.41
N ASP A 255 5.72 6.36 -3.63
CA ASP A 255 5.25 5.00 -3.89
C ASP A 255 3.85 4.78 -3.29
N GLU A 256 3.06 3.93 -3.94
CA GLU A 256 1.68 3.64 -3.54
C GLU A 256 0.79 4.90 -3.44
N LEU A 257 0.89 5.85 -4.39
CA LEU A 257 0.15 7.14 -4.36
C LEU A 257 -1.37 6.98 -4.14
N HIS A 258 -1.96 5.92 -4.68
CA HIS A 258 -3.38 5.59 -4.53
C HIS A 258 -3.79 5.29 -3.08
N THR A 259 -2.86 5.04 -2.16
CA THR A 259 -3.17 4.90 -0.73
C THR A 259 -3.14 6.25 0.01
N MET A 260 -2.78 7.34 -0.66
CA MET A 260 -2.73 8.67 -0.07
C MET A 260 -4.14 9.22 0.18
N PRO A 261 -4.45 9.68 1.41
CA PRO A 261 -5.71 10.35 1.72
C PRO A 261 -6.02 11.53 0.78
N ALA A 262 -7.30 11.71 0.43
CA ALA A 262 -7.73 12.73 -0.54
C ALA A 262 -7.38 14.17 -0.13
N LEU A 263 -7.32 14.46 1.18
CA LEU A 263 -6.91 15.76 1.69
C LEU A 263 -5.43 16.05 1.39
N LEU A 264 -4.57 15.05 1.53
CA LEU A 264 -3.15 15.16 1.21
C LEU A 264 -2.92 15.23 -0.30
N GLN A 265 -3.74 14.56 -1.11
CA GLN A 265 -3.73 14.72 -2.56
C GLN A 265 -4.01 16.17 -2.98
N ALA A 266 -4.95 16.85 -2.31
CA ALA A 266 -5.23 18.27 -2.57
C ALA A 266 -4.05 19.19 -2.20
N LYS A 267 -3.33 18.88 -1.11
CA LYS A 267 -2.10 19.61 -0.74
C LYS A 267 -0.95 19.34 -1.70
N LEU A 268 -0.78 18.10 -2.13
CA LEU A 268 0.21 17.70 -3.14
C LEU A 268 -0.03 18.45 -4.45
N LEU A 269 -1.28 18.55 -4.90
CA LEU A 269 -1.65 19.33 -6.08
C LEU A 269 -1.19 20.79 -5.96
N ARG A 270 -1.40 21.44 -4.81
CA ARG A 270 -0.94 22.81 -4.58
C ARG A 270 0.56 22.96 -4.70
N VAL A 271 1.33 22.02 -4.16
CA VAL A 271 2.80 22.05 -4.30
C VAL A 271 3.22 21.88 -5.77
N LEU A 272 2.55 21.01 -6.52
CA LEU A 272 2.79 20.81 -7.95
C LEU A 272 2.40 22.02 -8.82
N GLU A 273 1.41 22.80 -8.39
CA GLU A 273 0.95 24.01 -9.08
C GLU A 273 1.84 25.23 -8.76
N ASP A 274 2.05 25.49 -7.47
CA ASP A 274 2.68 26.71 -6.98
C ASP A 274 4.21 26.62 -6.94
N GLY A 275 4.79 25.42 -6.96
CA GLY A 275 6.23 25.21 -6.74
C GLY A 275 6.68 25.63 -5.34
N ALA A 276 5.77 25.60 -4.37
CA ALA A 276 6.02 25.99 -3.00
C ALA A 276 5.26 25.10 -2.01
N VAL A 277 5.91 24.83 -0.88
CA VAL A 277 5.34 24.09 0.24
C VAL A 277 5.01 25.01 1.40
N ARG A 278 3.91 24.69 2.10
CA ARG A 278 3.53 25.33 3.35
C ARG A 278 3.53 24.27 4.46
N ARG A 279 4.32 24.50 5.50
CA ARG A 279 4.38 23.60 6.66
C ARG A 279 3.03 23.54 7.37
N VAL A 280 2.75 22.40 8.00
CA VAL A 280 1.55 22.21 8.83
C VAL A 280 1.53 23.25 9.95
N GLY A 281 0.42 23.98 10.07
CA GLY A 281 0.26 25.09 11.02
C GLY A 281 1.05 26.37 10.68
N GLY A 282 1.83 26.38 9.61
CA GLY A 282 2.59 27.54 9.15
C GLY A 282 1.80 28.36 8.12
N SER A 283 2.11 29.66 8.03
CA SER A 283 1.55 30.57 7.01
C SER A 283 2.52 30.91 5.88
N ARG A 284 3.82 30.62 6.08
CA ARG A 284 4.89 30.92 5.12
C ARG A 284 4.91 29.90 3.99
N ASN A 285 4.94 30.40 2.75
CA ASN A 285 5.24 29.60 1.58
C ASN A 285 6.77 29.49 1.41
N ILE A 286 7.25 28.29 1.16
CA ILE A 286 8.67 27.96 0.97
C ILE A 286 8.79 27.42 -0.45
N ALA A 287 9.46 28.17 -1.34
CA ALA A 287 9.67 27.73 -2.72
C ALA A 287 10.56 26.49 -2.74
N THR A 288 10.20 25.50 -3.56
CA THR A 288 10.94 24.26 -3.73
C THR A 288 10.93 23.82 -5.19
N ASP A 289 12.09 23.39 -5.70
CA ASP A 289 12.25 22.82 -7.04
C ASP A 289 12.40 21.30 -6.96
N VAL A 290 11.27 20.58 -6.87
CA VAL A 290 11.27 19.12 -6.71
C VAL A 290 10.65 18.45 -7.94
N ARG A 291 11.39 17.51 -8.53
CA ARG A 291 10.85 16.61 -9.55
C ARG A 291 10.04 15.53 -8.87
N ILE A 292 8.78 15.36 -9.25
CA ILE A 292 7.90 14.35 -8.69
C ILE A 292 7.85 13.12 -9.59
N ILE A 293 8.06 11.95 -9.01
CA ILE A 293 7.76 10.68 -9.64
C ILE A 293 6.80 9.94 -8.70
N ALA A 294 5.65 9.53 -9.20
CA ALA A 294 4.64 8.81 -8.42
C ALA A 294 4.47 7.40 -8.95
N ALA A 295 4.19 6.44 -8.07
CA ALA A 295 3.87 5.08 -8.44
C ALA A 295 2.56 4.56 -7.84
N MET A 296 1.88 3.68 -8.57
CA MET A 296 0.70 2.96 -8.09
C MET A 296 0.64 1.53 -8.61
N ASN A 297 -0.16 0.69 -7.96
CA ASN A 297 -0.33 -0.72 -8.33
C ASN A 297 -1.66 -1.01 -9.05
N ILE A 298 -2.57 -0.03 -9.09
CA ILE A 298 -3.82 -0.05 -9.84
C ILE A 298 -3.72 0.86 -11.07
N HIS A 299 -4.59 0.63 -12.05
CA HIS A 299 -4.64 1.47 -13.25
C HIS A 299 -5.16 2.88 -12.89
N PRO A 300 -4.57 3.99 -13.40
CA PRO A 300 -4.99 5.34 -13.03
C PRO A 300 -6.46 5.65 -13.32
N HIS A 301 -7.00 5.12 -14.42
CA HIS A 301 -8.42 5.27 -14.76
C HIS A 301 -9.34 4.62 -13.71
N GLU A 302 -9.03 3.40 -13.31
CA GLU A 302 -9.80 2.67 -12.28
C GLU A 302 -9.71 3.40 -10.93
N ALA A 303 -8.53 3.94 -10.59
CA ALA A 303 -8.32 4.73 -9.38
C ALA A 303 -9.19 6.00 -9.36
N MET A 304 -9.36 6.67 -10.50
CA MET A 304 -10.22 7.84 -10.62
C MET A 304 -11.70 7.48 -10.55
N GLU A 305 -12.13 6.42 -11.25
CA GLU A 305 -13.53 5.95 -11.23
C GLU A 305 -13.98 5.54 -9.82
N GLN A 306 -13.08 4.96 -9.02
CA GLN A 306 -13.33 4.57 -7.64
C GLN A 306 -13.22 5.75 -6.63
N GLY A 307 -12.89 6.95 -7.09
CA GLY A 307 -12.69 8.13 -6.22
C GLY A 307 -11.44 8.04 -5.34
N ILE A 308 -10.54 7.10 -5.62
CA ILE A 308 -9.28 6.90 -4.89
C ILE A 308 -8.26 7.97 -5.30
N LEU A 309 -8.21 8.33 -6.58
CA LEU A 309 -7.32 9.35 -7.12
C LEU A 309 -8.14 10.54 -7.62
N ARG A 310 -7.79 11.76 -7.19
CA ARG A 310 -8.44 12.96 -7.70
C ARG A 310 -8.06 13.22 -9.17
N HIS A 311 -9.06 13.59 -9.97
CA HIS A 311 -8.85 13.93 -11.40
C HIS A 311 -7.86 15.08 -11.60
N ASP A 312 -7.95 16.14 -10.79
CA ASP A 312 -7.07 17.31 -10.88
C ASP A 312 -5.60 16.95 -10.64
N LEU A 313 -5.33 16.16 -9.61
CA LEU A 313 -4.00 15.63 -9.31
C LEU A 313 -3.50 14.69 -10.43
N TYR A 314 -4.35 13.80 -10.95
CA TYR A 314 -3.99 12.91 -12.04
C TYR A 314 -3.50 13.70 -13.26
N TYR A 315 -4.25 14.70 -13.73
CA TYR A 315 -3.83 15.48 -14.91
C TYR A 315 -2.53 16.27 -14.69
N ARG A 316 -2.20 16.62 -13.44
CA ARG A 316 -0.92 17.26 -13.11
C ARG A 316 0.25 16.28 -13.08
N LEU A 317 0.01 15.02 -12.71
CA LEU A 317 1.03 13.98 -12.64
C LEU A 317 1.22 13.22 -13.97
N ASN A 318 0.16 13.07 -14.76
CA ASN A 318 0.10 12.31 -16.02
C ASN A 318 0.72 13.08 -17.20
N VAL A 319 1.88 13.73 -16.99
CA VAL A 319 2.63 14.34 -18.09
C VAL A 319 3.37 13.26 -18.86
N PHE A 320 4.05 12.36 -18.15
CA PHE A 320 4.63 11.15 -18.69
C PHE A 320 4.18 9.96 -17.87
N THR A 321 3.74 8.90 -18.54
CA THR A 321 3.15 7.76 -17.87
C THR A 321 3.70 6.45 -18.40
N PHE A 322 4.08 5.56 -17.49
CA PHE A 322 4.66 4.26 -17.81
C PHE A 322 3.85 3.14 -17.16
N GLU A 323 3.42 2.17 -17.97
CA GLU A 323 2.87 0.90 -17.50
C GLU A 323 3.98 -0.15 -17.43
N LEU A 324 4.36 -0.59 -16.23
CA LEU A 324 5.29 -1.71 -16.11
C LEU A 324 4.61 -3.03 -16.43
N ILE A 325 5.17 -3.72 -17.43
CA ILE A 325 4.67 -5.01 -17.93
C ILE A 325 4.83 -6.10 -16.84
N PRO A 326 3.75 -6.79 -16.45
CA PRO A 326 3.83 -7.89 -15.50
C PRO A 326 4.60 -9.07 -16.08
N LEU A 327 5.24 -9.86 -15.23
CA LEU A 327 6.15 -10.94 -15.60
C LEU A 327 5.51 -11.97 -16.54
N ARG A 328 4.22 -12.28 -16.34
CA ARG A 328 3.44 -13.19 -17.21
C ARG A 328 3.29 -12.74 -18.66
N LYS A 329 3.44 -11.44 -18.95
CA LYS A 329 3.40 -10.87 -20.30
C LYS A 329 4.82 -10.76 -20.92
N ARG A 330 5.86 -11.19 -20.21
CA ARG A 330 7.27 -11.19 -20.64
C ARG A 330 7.96 -12.51 -20.27
N PRO A 331 7.49 -13.65 -20.81
CA PRO A 331 8.01 -14.97 -20.45
C PRO A 331 9.50 -15.13 -20.78
N GLU A 332 10.03 -14.37 -21.73
CA GLU A 332 11.45 -14.36 -22.10
C GLU A 332 12.34 -13.90 -20.92
N ASP A 333 11.80 -13.08 -20.03
CA ASP A 333 12.51 -12.55 -18.87
C ASP A 333 12.63 -13.59 -17.75
N ILE A 334 11.74 -14.59 -17.68
CA ILE A 334 11.68 -15.53 -16.55
C ILE A 334 12.99 -16.30 -16.41
N GLY A 335 13.48 -16.89 -17.50
CA GLY A 335 14.74 -17.66 -17.49
C GLY A 335 15.97 -16.77 -17.22
N LEU A 336 15.98 -15.57 -17.78
CA LEU A 336 17.05 -14.57 -17.58
C LEU A 336 17.13 -14.14 -16.11
N LEU A 337 15.99 -13.72 -15.54
CA LEU A 337 15.89 -13.30 -14.15
C LEU A 337 16.20 -14.46 -13.21
N ALA A 338 15.72 -15.67 -13.53
CA ALA A 338 15.95 -16.82 -12.68
C ALA A 338 17.43 -17.18 -12.57
N SER A 339 18.14 -17.15 -13.69
CA SER A 339 19.60 -17.38 -13.73
C SER A 339 20.35 -16.29 -12.95
N HIS A 340 19.96 -15.03 -13.13
CA HIS A 340 20.55 -13.91 -12.38
C HIS A 340 20.38 -14.06 -10.86
N PHE A 341 19.17 -14.42 -10.41
CA PHE A 341 18.91 -14.62 -8.98
C PHE A 341 19.65 -15.83 -8.42
N LEU A 342 19.72 -16.93 -9.18
CA LEU A 342 20.49 -18.12 -8.80
C LEU A 342 21.96 -17.75 -8.51
N ASP A 343 22.61 -17.04 -9.43
CA ASP A 343 24.01 -16.60 -9.27
C ASP A 343 24.18 -15.69 -8.06
N SER A 344 23.25 -14.74 -7.87
CA SER A 344 23.26 -13.82 -6.74
C SER A 344 23.13 -14.55 -5.40
N PHE A 345 22.20 -15.50 -5.29
CA PHE A 345 21.97 -16.25 -4.06
C PHE A 345 23.06 -17.29 -3.79
N ASN A 346 23.63 -17.92 -4.81
CA ASN A 346 24.81 -18.78 -4.63
C ASN A 346 25.96 -18.02 -3.94
N ARG A 347 26.28 -16.81 -4.44
CA ARG A 347 27.32 -15.97 -3.84
C ARG A 347 26.98 -15.55 -2.41
N LYS A 348 25.72 -15.17 -2.17
CA LYS A 348 25.27 -14.68 -0.86
C LYS A 348 25.20 -15.78 0.19
N LEU A 349 24.78 -16.99 -0.18
CA LEU A 349 24.53 -18.11 0.73
C LEU A 349 25.69 -19.11 0.78
N GLY A 350 26.74 -18.91 -0.02
CA GLY A 350 27.88 -19.84 -0.11
C GLY A 350 27.48 -21.21 -0.68
N LYS A 351 26.43 -21.25 -1.52
CA LYS A 351 25.94 -22.46 -2.19
C LYS A 351 26.59 -22.60 -3.58
N ASN A 352 26.55 -23.81 -4.14
CA ASN A 352 27.14 -24.13 -5.44
C ASN A 352 26.12 -24.81 -6.37
N VAL A 353 24.94 -24.21 -6.47
CA VAL A 353 23.88 -24.68 -7.35
C VAL A 353 24.15 -24.20 -8.78
N LYS A 354 24.44 -25.12 -9.70
CA LYS A 354 24.95 -24.78 -11.04
C LYS A 354 23.86 -24.45 -12.04
N VAL A 355 22.71 -25.11 -11.95
CA VAL A 355 21.68 -25.05 -12.98
C VAL A 355 20.27 -25.11 -12.40
N ILE A 356 19.33 -24.53 -13.15
CA ILE A 356 17.90 -24.75 -12.94
C ILE A 356 17.51 -25.98 -13.76
N GLY A 357 17.05 -27.02 -13.09
CA GLY A 357 16.66 -28.27 -13.72
C GLY A 357 15.46 -28.12 -14.64
N SER A 358 15.35 -29.03 -15.60
CA SER A 358 14.31 -28.97 -16.64
C SER A 358 12.88 -28.99 -16.08
N THR A 359 12.68 -29.66 -14.94
CA THR A 359 11.40 -29.72 -14.23
C THR A 359 11.06 -28.34 -13.63
N ALA A 360 11.98 -27.74 -12.88
CA ALA A 360 11.80 -26.40 -12.32
C ALA A 360 11.60 -25.33 -13.41
N ALA A 361 12.35 -25.41 -14.51
CA ALA A 361 12.21 -24.49 -15.64
C ALA A 361 10.84 -24.56 -16.33
N LYS A 362 10.29 -25.77 -16.50
CA LYS A 362 8.92 -25.96 -16.99
C LYS A 362 7.90 -25.34 -16.04
N PHE A 363 8.04 -25.55 -14.74
CA PHE A 363 7.18 -24.92 -13.75
C PHE A 363 7.24 -23.39 -13.86
N PHE A 364 8.44 -22.80 -13.87
CA PHE A 364 8.62 -21.35 -13.97
C PHE A 364 7.98 -20.74 -15.22
N SER A 365 8.02 -21.44 -16.33
CA SER A 365 7.44 -20.97 -17.60
C SER A 365 5.91 -21.09 -17.63
N SER A 366 5.35 -22.05 -16.89
CA SER A 366 3.90 -22.30 -16.82
C SER A 366 3.17 -21.49 -15.75
N TYR A 367 3.89 -21.01 -14.74
CA TYR A 367 3.31 -20.30 -13.61
C TYR A 367 3.03 -18.82 -13.95
N HIS A 368 1.93 -18.28 -13.43
CA HIS A 368 1.45 -16.94 -13.76
C HIS A 368 2.16 -15.82 -12.99
N TRP A 369 2.93 -16.15 -11.95
CA TRP A 369 3.69 -15.20 -11.13
C TRP A 369 2.87 -13.98 -10.68
N PRO A 370 1.79 -14.17 -9.89
CA PRO A 370 0.97 -13.06 -9.38
C PRO A 370 1.76 -12.02 -8.58
N GLY A 371 2.88 -12.40 -7.93
CA GLY A 371 3.80 -11.47 -7.26
C GLY A 371 4.97 -11.02 -8.13
N ASN A 372 4.90 -11.24 -9.45
CA ASN A 372 5.85 -10.82 -10.46
C ASN A 372 7.30 -11.20 -10.12
N VAL A 373 8.25 -10.30 -10.35
CA VAL A 373 9.69 -10.53 -10.14
C VAL A 373 10.01 -10.77 -8.66
N ARG A 374 9.26 -10.16 -7.74
CA ARG A 374 9.45 -10.34 -6.30
C ARG A 374 9.16 -11.79 -5.88
N GLU A 375 8.07 -12.37 -6.36
CA GLU A 375 7.72 -13.77 -6.09
C GLU A 375 8.74 -14.73 -6.73
N LEU A 376 9.15 -14.49 -7.97
CA LEU A 376 10.19 -15.28 -8.63
C LEU A 376 11.50 -15.26 -7.82
N LYS A 377 11.94 -14.07 -7.39
CA LYS A 377 13.14 -13.89 -6.56
C LYS A 377 13.04 -14.66 -5.26
N HIS A 378 11.94 -14.54 -4.51
CA HIS A 378 11.75 -15.25 -3.24
C HIS A 378 11.67 -16.77 -3.43
N THR A 379 11.07 -17.21 -4.53
CA THR A 379 10.98 -18.64 -4.85
C THR A 379 12.37 -19.23 -5.08
N ILE A 380 13.22 -18.54 -5.84
CA ILE A 380 14.59 -18.99 -6.10
C ILE A 380 15.44 -18.90 -4.83
N GLU A 381 15.29 -17.84 -4.03
CA GLU A 381 15.97 -17.73 -2.73
C GLU A 381 15.65 -18.94 -1.85
N TYR A 382 14.37 -19.30 -1.75
CA TYR A 382 13.93 -20.47 -1.01
C TYR A 382 14.55 -21.76 -1.57
N MET A 383 14.46 -21.97 -2.88
CA MET A 383 14.97 -23.17 -3.55
C MET A 383 16.48 -23.33 -3.33
N VAL A 384 17.28 -22.25 -3.44
CA VAL A 384 18.73 -22.30 -3.19
C VAL A 384 19.03 -22.63 -1.73
N ASN A 385 18.25 -22.12 -0.77
CA ASN A 385 18.44 -22.44 0.65
C ASN A 385 18.20 -23.93 0.93
N VAL A 386 17.10 -24.49 0.43
CA VAL A 386 16.70 -25.88 0.70
C VAL A 386 17.43 -26.90 -0.16
N SER A 387 17.97 -26.49 -1.32
CA SER A 387 18.68 -27.40 -2.21
C SER A 387 19.91 -28.01 -1.52
N GLU A 388 20.03 -29.33 -1.65
CA GLU A 388 21.17 -30.13 -1.19
C GLU A 388 22.13 -30.48 -2.34
N GLY A 389 21.68 -30.34 -3.58
CA GLY A 389 22.42 -30.69 -4.79
C GLY A 389 22.93 -29.49 -5.61
N SER A 390 23.50 -29.79 -6.77
CA SER A 390 23.98 -28.78 -7.73
C SER A 390 22.93 -28.34 -8.76
N GLU A 391 21.69 -28.80 -8.63
CA GLU A 391 20.58 -28.55 -9.57
C GLU A 391 19.32 -28.19 -8.78
N LEU A 392 18.62 -27.13 -9.18
CA LEU A 392 17.30 -26.82 -8.64
C LEU A 392 16.23 -27.63 -9.36
N THR A 393 15.45 -28.37 -8.60
CA THR A 393 14.36 -29.21 -9.10
C THR A 393 13.00 -28.73 -8.60
N GLU A 394 11.91 -29.30 -9.11
CA GLU A 394 10.57 -29.02 -8.58
C GLU A 394 10.42 -29.43 -7.10
N GLU A 395 11.23 -30.37 -6.61
CA GLU A 395 11.24 -30.80 -5.22
C GLU A 395 11.78 -29.71 -4.28
N ASP A 396 12.49 -28.72 -4.80
CA ASP A 396 12.99 -27.58 -4.01
C ASP A 396 11.96 -26.45 -3.91
N LEU A 397 10.84 -26.52 -4.63
CA LEU A 397 9.81 -25.48 -4.62
C LEU A 397 9.15 -25.32 -3.24
N PRO A 398 8.74 -24.09 -2.87
CA PRO A 398 7.88 -23.84 -1.71
C PRO A 398 6.63 -24.73 -1.73
N ALA A 399 6.22 -25.25 -0.56
CA ALA A 399 5.08 -26.15 -0.42
C ALA A 399 3.78 -25.58 -1.01
N MET A 400 3.55 -24.27 -0.89
CA MET A 400 2.37 -23.60 -1.46
C MET A 400 2.34 -23.69 -2.99
N LEU A 401 3.49 -23.53 -3.67
CA LEU A 401 3.59 -23.63 -5.12
C LEU A 401 3.43 -25.07 -5.61
N LYS A 402 3.98 -26.04 -4.87
CA LYS A 402 3.76 -27.48 -5.11
C LYS A 402 2.27 -27.86 -5.05
N GLN A 403 1.56 -27.37 -4.03
CA GLN A 403 0.12 -27.61 -3.85
C GLN A 403 -0.75 -26.89 -4.90
N MET A 404 -0.34 -25.70 -5.36
CA MET A 404 -1.05 -25.01 -6.44
C MET A 404 -1.00 -25.80 -7.74
N ARG A 405 0.11 -26.49 -8.05
CA ARG A 405 0.22 -27.36 -9.22
C ARG A 405 -0.59 -28.65 -9.09
N SER A 406 -0.58 -29.31 -7.91
CA SER A 406 -1.41 -30.51 -7.70
C SER A 406 -2.90 -30.17 -7.82
N LYS A 407 -3.31 -28.96 -7.44
CA LYS A 407 -4.64 -28.42 -7.73
C LYS A 407 -4.82 -27.94 -9.17
N SER A 408 -3.78 -27.52 -9.88
CA SER A 408 -3.84 -27.11 -11.29
C SER A 408 -4.01 -28.28 -12.26
N GLY A 409 -3.72 -29.52 -11.83
CA GLY A 409 -4.20 -30.74 -12.50
C GLY A 409 -5.73 -30.93 -12.40
N SER A 410 -6.42 -30.10 -11.60
CA SER A 410 -7.87 -30.13 -11.38
C SER A 410 -8.55 -28.75 -11.56
N ARG A 411 -7.79 -27.65 -11.60
CA ARG A 411 -8.31 -26.29 -11.82
C ARG A 411 -8.27 -25.95 -13.30
N THR A 412 -9.34 -26.37 -13.97
CA THR A 412 -9.85 -25.60 -15.10
C THR A 412 -10.04 -24.16 -14.60
N VAL A 413 -9.26 -23.23 -15.13
CA VAL A 413 -9.44 -21.79 -14.93
C VAL A 413 -10.91 -21.46 -15.18
N ALA A 414 -11.47 -20.54 -14.40
CA ALA A 414 -12.89 -20.15 -14.40
C ALA A 414 -13.36 -19.61 -15.75
N LEU A 415 -13.55 -20.52 -16.71
CA LEU A 415 -14.40 -20.34 -17.86
C LEU A 415 -15.83 -20.41 -17.33
N SER A 416 -16.66 -19.43 -17.68
CA SER A 416 -18.10 -19.51 -17.49
C SER A 416 -18.63 -20.83 -18.08
N LEU A 417 -19.77 -21.34 -17.59
CA LEU A 417 -20.37 -22.57 -18.14
C LEU A 417 -20.47 -22.51 -19.68
N LYS A 418 -20.75 -21.32 -20.21
CA LYS A 418 -20.83 -21.03 -21.64
C LYS A 418 -19.49 -21.27 -22.35
N GLU A 419 -18.38 -20.81 -21.77
CA GLU A 419 -17.05 -20.97 -22.35
C GLU A 419 -16.52 -22.40 -22.21
N ARG A 420 -16.85 -23.12 -21.12
CA ARG A 420 -16.51 -24.54 -20.96
C ARG A 420 -17.23 -25.42 -21.98
N VAL A 421 -18.51 -25.16 -22.20
CA VAL A 421 -19.30 -25.87 -23.22
C VAL A 421 -18.74 -25.56 -24.61
N GLN A 422 -18.33 -24.32 -24.88
CA GLN A 422 -17.73 -23.97 -26.17
C GLN A 422 -16.36 -24.62 -26.39
N ALA A 423 -15.50 -24.66 -25.38
CA ALA A 423 -14.19 -25.31 -25.47
C ALA A 423 -14.31 -26.83 -25.65
N ALA A 424 -15.17 -27.49 -24.86
CA ALA A 424 -15.43 -28.92 -25.01
C ALA A 424 -16.10 -29.26 -26.35
N GLU A 425 -17.03 -28.42 -26.80
CA GLU A 425 -17.65 -28.58 -28.12
C GLU A 425 -16.62 -28.45 -29.25
N LYS A 426 -15.69 -27.50 -29.15
CA LYS A 426 -14.62 -27.30 -30.13
C LYS A 426 -13.70 -28.53 -30.19
N GLU A 427 -13.24 -29.01 -29.04
CA GLU A 427 -12.33 -30.17 -28.95
C GLU A 427 -12.98 -31.44 -29.51
N ILE A 428 -14.25 -31.69 -29.20
CA ILE A 428 -15.01 -32.84 -29.71
C ILE A 428 -15.18 -32.75 -31.23
N ILE A 429 -15.44 -31.56 -31.78
CA ILE A 429 -15.57 -31.34 -33.22
C ILE A 429 -14.22 -31.57 -33.94
N GLU A 430 -13.13 -31.05 -33.39
CA GLU A 430 -11.78 -31.22 -33.95
C GLU A 430 -11.35 -32.69 -33.94
N ALA A 431 -11.58 -33.40 -32.83
CA ALA A 431 -11.29 -34.83 -32.72
C ALA A 431 -12.11 -35.68 -33.71
N ALA A 432 -13.39 -35.36 -33.88
CA ALA A 432 -14.24 -36.06 -34.85
C ALA A 432 -13.79 -35.83 -36.30
N ILE A 433 -13.39 -34.61 -36.65
CA ILE A 433 -12.91 -34.29 -38.00
C ILE A 433 -11.55 -34.92 -38.28
N ALA A 434 -10.63 -34.89 -37.31
CA ALA A 434 -9.35 -35.57 -37.42
C ALA A 434 -9.53 -37.10 -37.57
N GLY A 435 -10.45 -37.70 -36.80
CA GLY A 435 -10.77 -39.12 -36.86
C GLY A 435 -11.47 -39.56 -38.16
N THR A 436 -12.12 -38.64 -38.88
CA THR A 436 -12.76 -38.91 -40.17
C THR A 436 -12.00 -38.33 -41.36
N GLY A 437 -10.74 -37.92 -41.17
CA GLY A 437 -9.86 -37.44 -42.24
C GLY A 437 -10.38 -36.20 -42.97
N GLY A 438 -11.11 -35.31 -42.29
CA GLY A 438 -11.69 -34.11 -42.89
C GLY A 438 -13.12 -34.27 -43.42
N ASN A 439 -13.67 -35.50 -43.47
CA ASN A 439 -15.00 -35.71 -44.04
C ASN A 439 -16.12 -35.22 -43.11
N ILE A 440 -16.69 -34.05 -43.45
CA ILE A 440 -17.72 -33.37 -42.65
C ILE A 440 -19.00 -34.22 -42.51
N LEU A 441 -19.40 -35.00 -43.53
CA LEU A 441 -20.61 -35.82 -43.46
C LEU A 441 -20.43 -37.00 -42.48
N GLN A 442 -19.24 -37.60 -42.46
CA GLN A 442 -18.92 -38.68 -41.53
C GLN A 442 -18.72 -38.16 -40.10
N ALA A 443 -18.05 -37.02 -39.92
CA ALA A 443 -17.89 -36.37 -38.61
C ALA A 443 -19.26 -36.01 -38.00
N ALA A 444 -20.19 -35.47 -38.81
CA ALA A 444 -21.54 -35.14 -38.36
C ALA A 444 -22.33 -36.38 -37.89
N ARG A 445 -22.17 -37.51 -38.58
CA ARG A 445 -22.77 -38.79 -38.17
C ARG A 445 -22.15 -39.32 -36.87
N LEU A 446 -20.84 -39.20 -36.71
CA LEU A 446 -20.12 -39.64 -35.50
C LEU A 446 -20.51 -38.80 -34.28
N LEU A 447 -20.75 -37.50 -34.49
CA LEU A 447 -21.21 -36.56 -33.46
C LEU A 447 -22.73 -36.55 -33.27
N ASN A 448 -23.47 -37.33 -34.05
CA ASN A 448 -24.92 -37.44 -34.03
C ASN A 448 -25.66 -36.09 -34.16
N ILE A 449 -25.20 -35.23 -35.06
CA ILE A 449 -25.83 -33.94 -35.37
C ILE A 449 -26.03 -33.77 -36.89
N PRO A 450 -27.01 -32.96 -37.34
CA PRO A 450 -27.19 -32.68 -38.76
C PRO A 450 -25.93 -32.03 -39.37
N ARG A 451 -25.63 -32.36 -40.64
CA ARG A 451 -24.47 -31.81 -41.38
C ARG A 451 -24.40 -30.28 -41.34
N GLN A 452 -25.55 -29.62 -41.55
CA GLN A 452 -25.65 -28.15 -41.53
C GLN A 452 -25.32 -27.55 -40.16
N THR A 453 -25.67 -28.26 -39.07
CA THR A 453 -25.35 -27.86 -37.70
C THR A 453 -23.85 -27.93 -37.42
N LEU A 454 -23.16 -28.96 -37.92
CA LEU A 454 -21.71 -29.08 -37.80
C LEU A 454 -20.99 -27.98 -38.60
N GLN A 455 -21.44 -27.70 -39.82
CA GLN A 455 -20.88 -26.63 -40.67
C GLN A 455 -21.01 -25.24 -40.01
N TYR A 456 -22.17 -24.95 -39.41
CA TYR A 456 -22.37 -23.70 -38.67
C TYR A 456 -21.44 -23.60 -37.46
N LYS A 457 -21.24 -24.69 -36.70
CA LYS A 457 -20.35 -24.71 -35.53
C LYS A 457 -18.87 -24.56 -35.92
N LEU A 458 -18.45 -25.14 -37.04
CA LEU A 458 -17.10 -24.95 -37.58
C LEU A 458 -16.81 -23.49 -37.92
N HIS A 459 -17.74 -22.85 -38.64
CA HIS A 459 -17.61 -21.43 -38.98
C HIS A 459 -17.64 -20.53 -37.73
N LYS A 460 -18.48 -20.85 -36.74
CA LYS A 460 -18.60 -20.11 -35.48
C LYS A 460 -17.32 -20.15 -34.63
N HIS A 461 -16.59 -21.26 -34.64
CA HIS A 461 -15.35 -21.44 -33.88
C HIS A 461 -14.08 -21.04 -34.66
N GLN A 462 -14.24 -20.39 -35.83
CA GLN A 462 -13.16 -20.01 -36.75
C GLN A 462 -12.27 -21.20 -37.17
N LEU A 463 -12.88 -22.38 -37.27
CA LEU A 463 -12.23 -23.58 -37.78
C LEU A 463 -12.60 -23.72 -39.27
N GLY A 464 -11.77 -23.17 -40.15
CA GLY A 464 -11.85 -23.38 -41.61
C GLY A 464 -10.45 -23.62 -42.17
N ASN A 465 -10.21 -24.51 -43.16
CA ASN A 465 -11.09 -25.12 -44.15
C ASN A 465 -10.79 -26.63 -44.25
N ALA A 466 -11.83 -27.46 -44.30
CA ALA A 466 -11.74 -28.80 -44.86
C ALA A 466 -12.82 -28.89 -45.94
N GLU A 467 -12.44 -29.28 -47.16
CA GLU A 467 -13.35 -29.47 -48.30
C GLU A 467 -14.34 -30.62 -48.09
#